data_AF-A0A1Q4HSI4-F1
#
_entry.id   AF-A0A1Q4HSI4-F1
#
_cell.length_a   1.000
_cell.length_b   1.000
_cell.length_c   1.000
_cell.angle_alpha   90.00
_cell.angle_beta   90.00
_cell.angle_gamma   90.00
#
_symmetry.space_group_name_H-M   'P 1'
#
loop_
_entity.id
_entity.type
_entity.pdbx_description
1 polymer ?
#
loop_
_entity_poly.entity_id
_entity_poly.type
_entity_poly.pdbx_seq_one_letter_code
_entity_poly.pdbx_strand_id
1 'polypeptide(L)'
;MPAQDTAEPTATIADAAPASRVDRRLLIASWPADVFSRDQGRALAVARRIRTGSFSINGGNYFGADSPFGGFKQSGVGRGMGVPGLEEFLERKTYAVPSLGAPA
;
A
#
# COMPACT_ATOMS: atom_id res chain seq x y z
N MET A 1 20.38 -28.19 -3.56
CA MET A 1 19.42 -27.15 -3.12
C MET A 1 19.29 -26.14 -4.25
N PRO A 2 18.10 -25.87 -4.79
CA PRO A 2 17.93 -24.95 -5.89
C PRO A 2 18.27 -23.52 -5.43
N ALA A 3 18.92 -22.77 -6.31
CA ALA A 3 19.29 -21.39 -6.11
C ALA A 3 18.06 -20.57 -5.68
N GLN A 4 18.21 -19.83 -4.59
CA GLN A 4 17.18 -18.88 -4.15
C GLN A 4 17.10 -17.79 -5.22
N ASP A 5 15.91 -17.69 -5.78
CA ASP A 5 15.46 -16.66 -6.72
C ASP A 5 15.85 -15.28 -6.18
N THR A 6 16.85 -14.66 -6.79
CA THR A 6 17.31 -13.32 -6.48
C THR A 6 16.20 -12.36 -6.86
N ALA A 7 15.45 -11.89 -5.86
CA ALA A 7 14.43 -10.86 -6.03
C ALA A 7 15.01 -9.59 -6.66
N GLU A 8 14.85 -9.46 -7.97
CA GLU A 8 14.97 -8.22 -8.75
C GLU A 8 13.80 -7.26 -8.44
N PRO A 9 13.91 -5.96 -8.76
CA PRO A 9 14.58 -4.90 -8.02
C PRO A 9 13.63 -4.28 -6.97
N THR A 10 14.00 -4.30 -5.69
CA THR A 10 13.37 -3.43 -4.68
C THR A 10 13.55 -1.98 -5.12
N ALA A 11 12.45 -1.27 -5.39
CA ALA A 11 12.50 0.13 -5.81
C ALA A 11 12.85 1.02 -4.61
N THR A 12 14.14 1.05 -4.27
CA THR A 12 14.70 1.93 -3.24
C THR A 12 15.11 3.24 -3.87
N ILE A 13 14.44 4.33 -3.48
CA ILE A 13 14.79 5.67 -3.95
C ILE A 13 15.68 6.34 -2.88
N ALA A 14 16.99 6.31 -3.09
CA ALA A 14 17.97 6.99 -2.24
C ALA A 14 18.20 8.45 -2.70
N ASP A 15 18.32 9.37 -1.74
CA ASP A 15 18.42 10.83 -1.94
C ASP A 15 17.33 11.37 -2.87
N ALA A 16 16.10 10.90 -2.62
CA ALA A 16 14.87 11.10 -3.38
C ALA A 16 14.95 12.30 -4.31
N ALA A 17 15.21 12.13 -5.61
CA ALA A 17 15.32 13.20 -6.59
C ALA A 17 14.23 14.28 -6.38
N PRO A 18 14.48 15.58 -6.68
CA PRO A 18 13.48 16.63 -6.43
C PRO A 18 12.17 16.18 -7.04
N ALA A 19 11.04 16.36 -6.34
CA ALA A 19 9.77 15.77 -6.73
C ALA A 19 9.41 16.07 -8.19
N SER A 20 9.91 17.18 -8.76
CA SER A 20 9.80 17.52 -10.19
C SER A 20 10.40 16.50 -11.17
N ARG A 21 11.35 15.66 -10.75
CA ARG A 21 12.11 14.69 -11.58
C ARG A 21 11.57 13.26 -11.47
N VAL A 22 10.72 12.97 -10.49
CA VAL A 22 9.86 11.78 -10.50
C VAL A 22 8.81 12.04 -11.58
N ASP A 23 8.93 11.34 -12.71
CA ASP A 23 8.10 11.56 -13.91
C ASP A 23 6.61 11.68 -13.52
N ARG A 24 5.89 12.61 -14.16
CA ARG A 24 4.47 12.90 -13.87
C ARG A 24 3.55 11.72 -14.17
N ARG A 25 4.09 10.67 -14.78
CA ARG A 25 3.47 9.35 -14.86
C ARG A 25 3.58 8.68 -13.49
N LEU A 26 2.46 8.71 -12.78
CA LEU A 26 2.23 8.00 -11.52
C LEU A 26 2.95 6.64 -11.51
N LEU A 27 4.01 6.53 -10.71
CA LEU A 27 4.84 5.33 -10.62
C LEU A 27 4.09 4.27 -9.84
N ILE A 28 4.12 3.03 -10.32
CA ILE A 28 3.50 1.90 -9.66
C ILE A 28 4.62 0.93 -9.36
N ALA A 29 4.86 0.68 -8.08
CA ALA A 29 5.85 -0.29 -7.64
C ALA A 29 5.14 -1.59 -7.27
N SER A 30 5.65 -2.71 -7.79
CA SER A 30 5.35 -4.03 -7.23
C SER A 30 6.13 -4.12 -5.92
N TRP A 31 5.41 -4.28 -4.82
CA TRP A 31 5.93 -4.18 -3.46
C TRP A 31 7.04 -5.20 -3.12
N PRO A 32 8.03 -4.88 -2.25
CA PRO A 32 8.17 -3.66 -1.41
C PRO A 32 8.85 -2.45 -2.06
N ALA A 33 8.54 -1.25 -1.53
CA ALA A 33 9.03 0.03 -2.02
C ALA A 33 9.35 0.99 -0.86
N ASP A 34 10.48 1.68 -0.95
CA ASP A 34 11.01 2.49 0.15
C ASP A 34 11.71 3.77 -0.36
N VAL A 35 11.69 4.85 0.44
CA VAL A 35 12.41 6.10 0.15
C VAL A 35 13.33 6.51 1.30
N PHE A 36 14.50 7.02 0.96
CA PHE A 36 15.42 7.65 1.92
C PHE A 36 15.70 9.10 1.50
N SER A 37 15.50 10.04 2.43
CA SER A 37 15.84 11.45 2.24
C SER A 37 16.15 12.12 3.57
N ARG A 38 17.09 13.07 3.55
CA ARG A 38 17.38 13.95 4.69
C ARG A 38 16.26 14.95 4.99
N ASP A 39 15.41 15.22 4.00
CA ASP A 39 14.21 16.05 4.14
C ASP A 39 12.96 15.16 4.17
N GLN A 40 12.34 15.07 5.36
CA GLN A 40 11.14 14.26 5.58
C GLN A 40 9.95 14.71 4.71
N GLY A 41 9.80 16.02 4.49
CA GLY A 41 8.72 16.58 3.67
C GLY A 41 8.87 16.16 2.21
N ARG A 42 10.11 16.16 1.70
CA ARG A 42 10.44 15.66 0.35
C ARG A 42 10.20 14.16 0.21
N ALA A 43 10.61 13.36 1.19
CA ALA A 43 10.36 11.93 1.21
C ALA A 43 8.85 11.62 1.16
N LEU A 44 8.05 12.30 1.99
CA LEU A 44 6.59 12.17 1.98
C LEU A 44 5.98 12.59 0.64
N ALA A 45 6.46 13.67 0.02
CA ALA A 45 5.98 14.12 -1.28
C ALA A 45 6.23 13.10 -2.40
N VAL A 46 7.35 12.39 -2.35
CA VAL A 46 7.66 11.29 -3.28
C VAL A 46 6.81 10.07 -3.00
N ALA A 47 6.71 9.65 -1.73
CA ALA A 47 5.89 8.50 -1.32
C ALA A 47 4.42 8.63 -1.79
N ARG A 48 3.82 9.82 -1.68
CA ARG A 48 2.43 10.09 -2.13
C ARG A 48 2.19 9.92 -3.63
N ARG A 49 3.24 9.94 -4.46
CA ARG A 49 3.14 9.81 -5.92
C ARG A 49 3.30 8.38 -6.41
N ILE A 50 3.78 7.50 -5.53
CA ILE A 50 3.99 6.09 -5.83
C ILE A 50 2.74 5.32 -5.40
N ARG A 51 2.12 4.60 -6.32
CA ARG A 51 1.06 3.65 -5.98
C ARG A 51 1.68 2.30 -5.61
N THR A 52 1.70 2.04 -4.32
CA THR A 52 1.99 0.74 -3.70
C THR A 52 1.13 0.60 -2.44
N GLY A 53 0.94 -0.61 -1.93
CA GLY A 53 0.06 -0.85 -0.77
C GLY A 53 0.76 -0.71 0.57
N SER A 54 2.09 -0.86 0.62
CA SER A 54 2.92 -0.52 1.77
C SER A 54 4.22 0.14 1.33
N PHE A 55 4.73 1.08 2.13
CA PHE A 55 5.87 1.93 1.77
C PHE A 55 6.67 2.35 3.01
N SER A 56 8.00 2.17 3.01
CA SER A 56 8.85 2.72 4.09
C SER A 56 9.38 4.09 3.75
N ILE A 57 9.43 4.97 4.74
CA ILE A 57 10.10 6.27 4.67
C ILE A 57 11.22 6.29 5.70
N ASN A 58 12.46 6.50 5.25
CA ASN A 58 13.64 6.58 6.11
C ASN A 58 13.80 5.36 7.05
N GLY A 59 13.43 4.17 6.58
CA GLY A 59 13.49 2.94 7.38
C GLY A 59 12.35 2.79 8.40
N GLY A 60 11.32 3.63 8.34
CA GLY A 60 10.11 3.48 9.14
C GLY A 60 9.47 2.11 8.93
N ASN A 61 9.31 1.35 10.02
CA ASN A 61 8.68 0.04 9.97
C ASN A 61 7.16 0.19 9.94
N TYR A 62 6.54 -0.24 8.83
CA TYR A 62 5.09 -0.30 8.67
C TYR A 62 4.53 -1.70 8.94
N PHE A 63 5.38 -2.69 9.20
CA PHE A 63 5.00 -4.09 9.38
C PHE A 63 4.53 -4.32 10.83
N GLY A 64 3.24 -4.07 11.06
CA GLY A 64 2.52 -4.33 12.31
C GLY A 64 1.32 -5.23 12.05
N ALA A 65 0.86 -5.98 13.07
CA ALA A 65 -0.27 -6.90 12.94
C ALA A 65 -1.58 -6.20 12.54
N ASP A 66 -1.70 -4.92 12.90
CA ASP A 66 -2.80 -4.01 12.61
C ASP A 66 -2.64 -3.24 11.29
N SER A 67 -1.46 -3.28 10.68
CA SER A 67 -1.13 -2.51 9.47
C SER A 67 -1.53 -3.29 8.20
N PRO A 68 -2.43 -2.76 7.35
CA PRO A 68 -2.84 -3.43 6.13
C PRO A 68 -1.67 -3.58 5.14
N PHE A 69 -1.32 -4.83 4.86
CA PHE A 69 -0.19 -5.25 4.03
C PHE A 69 -0.71 -5.72 2.67
N GLY A 70 -0.23 -5.16 1.57
CA GLY A 70 -0.65 -5.59 0.23
C GLY A 70 0.03 -4.80 -0.88
N GLY A 71 -0.10 -5.29 -2.11
CA GLY A 71 0.45 -4.63 -3.29
C GLY A 71 -0.62 -4.01 -4.20
N PHE A 72 -0.20 -3.52 -5.36
CA PHE A 72 -1.10 -3.07 -6.43
C PHE A 72 -0.72 -3.73 -7.76
N LYS A 73 -1.72 -4.03 -8.59
CA LYS A 73 -1.56 -4.58 -9.95
C LYS A 73 -0.91 -5.96 -9.99
N GLN A 74 0.35 -6.05 -10.45
CA GLN A 74 1.00 -7.34 -10.69
C GLN A 74 1.27 -8.12 -9.41
N SER A 75 1.41 -7.42 -8.28
CA SER A 75 1.49 -8.03 -6.94
C SER A 75 0.11 -8.44 -6.37
N GLY A 76 -0.96 -8.33 -7.16
CA GLY A 76 -2.32 -8.68 -6.77
C GLY A 76 -3.20 -7.50 -6.32
N VAL A 77 -4.44 -7.85 -5.97
CA VAL A 77 -5.47 -6.96 -5.40
C VAL A 77 -5.92 -7.58 -4.09
N GLY A 78 -6.03 -6.76 -3.04
CA GLY A 78 -6.42 -7.21 -1.70
C GLY A 78 -5.49 -6.64 -0.62
N ARG A 79 -5.86 -6.86 0.64
CA ARG A 79 -5.03 -6.51 1.80
C ARG A 79 -4.99 -7.70 2.74
N GLY A 80 -3.80 -8.11 3.16
CA GLY A 80 -3.60 -8.95 4.33
C GLY A 80 -3.36 -8.10 5.58
N MET A 81 -3.46 -8.73 6.75
CA MET A 81 -3.25 -8.11 8.07
C MET A 81 -4.23 -6.96 8.37
N GLY A 82 -4.29 -6.57 9.65
CA GLY A 82 -5.25 -5.60 10.16
C GLY A 82 -6.72 -5.99 9.91
N VAL A 83 -7.61 -5.02 10.12
CA VAL A 83 -9.04 -5.19 9.87
C VAL A 83 -9.34 -5.56 8.41
N PRO A 84 -8.73 -4.92 7.39
CA PRO A 84 -9.00 -5.27 6.00
C PRO A 84 -8.64 -6.72 5.66
N GLY A 85 -7.55 -7.26 6.22
CA GLY A 85 -7.18 -8.66 6.03
C GLY A 85 -8.11 -9.64 6.73
N LEU A 86 -8.71 -9.26 7.87
CA LEU A 86 -9.75 -10.08 8.51
C LEU A 86 -11.04 -10.08 7.69
N GLU A 87 -11.41 -8.94 7.10
CA GLU A 87 -12.62 -8.80 6.29
C GLU A 87 -12.61 -9.69 5.03
N GLU A 88 -11.44 -10.10 4.52
CA GLU A 88 -11.33 -11.08 3.43
C GLU A 88 -11.86 -12.47 3.83
N PHE A 89 -11.92 -12.78 5.13
CA PHE A 89 -12.46 -14.05 5.66
C PHE A 89 -13.92 -13.94 6.11
N LEU A 90 -14.56 -12.78 5.92
CA LEU A 90 -15.94 -12.55 6.32
C LEU A 90 -16.85 -12.45 5.09
N GLU A 91 -18.05 -13.02 5.20
CA GLU A 91 -19.09 -12.88 4.19
C GLU A 91 -20.08 -11.78 4.58
N ARG A 92 -20.36 -10.85 3.66
CA ARG A 92 -21.31 -9.75 3.90
C ARG A 92 -22.74 -10.20 3.58
N LYS A 93 -23.65 -10.04 4.53
CA LYS A 93 -25.08 -10.33 4.36
C LYS A 93 -25.91 -9.08 4.63
N THR A 94 -26.76 -8.71 3.68
CA THR A 94 -27.65 -7.55 3.80
C THR A 94 -29.07 -8.02 4.09
N TYR A 95 -29.74 -7.37 5.04
CA TYR A 95 -31.17 -7.55 5.32
C TYR A 95 -31.91 -6.26 4.97
N ALA A 96 -33.10 -6.38 4.39
CA ALA A 96 -34.01 -5.28 4.18
C ALA A 96 -35.38 -5.65 4.77
N VAL A 97 -36.00 -4.70 5.45
CA VAL A 97 -37.39 -4.80 5.91
C VAL A 97 -38.17 -3.63 5.35
N PRO A 98 -39.43 -3.83 4.93
CA PRO A 98 -40.25 -2.72 4.44
C PRO A 98 -40.49 -1.71 5.56
N SER A 99 -40.38 -0.42 5.24
CA SER A 99 -40.91 0.61 6.12
C SER A 99 -42.43 0.54 6.03
N LEU A 100 -43.06 -0.07 7.04
CA LEU A 100 -44.49 0.10 7.25
C LEU A 100 -44.69 1.61 7.46
N GLY A 101 -45.40 2.28 6.55
CA GLY A 101 -45.61 3.72 6.59
C GLY A 101 -46.05 4.17 7.99
N ALA A 102 -45.57 5.34 8.43
CA ALA A 102 -45.96 5.92 9.70
C ALA A 102 -47.50 5.87 9.84
N PRO A 103 -48.05 5.43 10.99
CA PRO A 103 -49.50 5.44 11.17
C PRO A 103 -50.01 6.87 10.99
N ALA A 104 -51.06 7.01 10.17
CA ALA A 104 -51.78 8.27 9.95
C ALA A 104 -52.41 8.80 11.24
#